data_AF-A0A7C4KR97-F1
#
_entry.id   AF-A0A7C4KR97-F1
#
_cell.length_a   1.000
_cell.length_b   1.000
_cell.length_c   1.000
_cell.angle_alpha   90.00
_cell.angle_beta   90.00
_cell.angle_gamma   90.00
#
_symmetry.space_group_name_H-M   'P 1'
#
loop_
_entity.id
_entity.type
_entity.pdbx_description
1 polymer ?
#
loop_
_entity_poly.entity_id
_entity_poly.type
_entity_poly.pdbx_seq_one_letter_code
_entity_poly.pdbx_strand_id
1 'polypeptide(L)' 'MNKDPRNEFEAAGNEEELSLFQEFLLMLRENKKYWMIPLLLLLLGFGLLLVLGSKSAIAPFIYTLF' A
#
# COMPACT_ATOMS: atom_id res chain seq x y z
N MET A 1 -38.13 -25.39 -8.97
CA MET A 1 -37.10 -24.35 -9.09
C MET A 1 -37.68 -23.25 -9.98
N ASN A 2 -38.23 -22.20 -9.39
CA ASN A 2 -38.90 -21.12 -10.13
C ASN A 2 -37.82 -20.19 -10.72
N LYS A 3 -37.67 -20.18 -12.05
CA LYS A 3 -36.76 -19.27 -12.77
C LYS A 3 -37.53 -18.00 -13.09
N ASP A 4 -37.66 -17.17 -12.07
CA ASP A 4 -38.28 -15.86 -12.21
C ASP A 4 -37.19 -14.86 -12.62
N PRO A 5 -37.28 -14.22 -13.81
CA PRO A 5 -36.27 -13.28 -14.27
C PRO A 5 -36.12 -12.08 -13.31
N ARG A 6 -37.15 -11.77 -12.50
CA ARG A 6 -37.13 -10.66 -11.52
C ARG A 6 -36.13 -10.91 -10.38
N ASN A 7 -35.95 -12.16 -9.97
CA ASN A 7 -35.02 -12.54 -8.91
C ASN A 7 -33.55 -12.43 -9.37
N GLU A 8 -33.28 -12.55 -10.67
CA GLU A 8 -31.93 -12.45 -11.24
C GLU A 8 -31.42 -11.00 -11.21
N PHE A 9 -32.31 -10.02 -11.42
CA PHE A 9 -31.99 -8.59 -11.30
C PHE A 9 -31.77 -8.14 -9.85
N GLU A 10 -32.56 -8.67 -8.91
CA GLU A 10 -32.39 -8.38 -7.46
C GLU A 10 -31.14 -9.05 -6.87
N ALA A 11 -30.71 -10.16 -7.45
CA ALA A 11 -29.46 -10.82 -7.08
C ALA A 11 -28.22 -10.04 -7.54
N ALA A 12 -28.29 -9.35 -8.69
CA ALA A 12 -27.16 -8.59 -9.25
C ALA A 12 -26.77 -7.35 -8.41
N GLY A 13 -27.67 -6.82 -7.59
CA GLY A 13 -27.40 -5.67 -6.70
C GLY A 13 -26.96 -6.05 -5.28
N ASN A 14 -26.94 -7.36 -4.95
CA ASN A 14 -26.48 -7.88 -3.65
C ASN A 14 -25.01 -8.34 -3.68
N GLU A 15 -24.29 -8.05 -4.76
CA GLU A 15 -22.85 -8.24 -4.77
C GLU A 15 -22.24 -7.22 -3.79
N GLU A 16 -21.46 -7.70 -2.82
CA GLU A 16 -20.70 -6.82 -1.93
C GLU A 16 -19.77 -5.96 -2.80
N GLU A 17 -20.12 -4.69 -2.99
CA GLU A 17 -19.24 -3.73 -3.64
C GLU A 17 -17.95 -3.66 -2.83
N LEU A 18 -16.83 -3.94 -3.49
CA LEU A 18 -15.52 -3.82 -2.87
C LEU A 18 -15.35 -2.39 -2.39
N SER A 19 -14.83 -2.21 -1.18
CA SER A 19 -14.54 -0.85 -0.71
C SER A 19 -13.51 -0.19 -1.62
N LEU A 20 -13.60 1.14 -1.80
CA LEU A 20 -12.66 1.93 -2.60
C LEU A 20 -11.18 1.63 -2.24
N PHE A 21 -10.92 1.34 -0.95
CA PHE A 21 -9.60 0.98 -0.47
C PHE A 21 -9.16 -0.42 -0.95
N GLN A 22 -10.07 -1.39 -0.99
CA GLN A 22 -9.80 -2.72 -1.52
C GLN A 22 -9.59 -2.69 -3.04
N GLU A 23 -10.40 -1.93 -3.79
CA GLU A 23 -10.19 -1.74 -5.23
C GLU A 23 -8.84 -1.08 -5.53
N PHE A 24 -8.45 -0.08 -4.73
CA PHE A 24 -7.14 0.56 -4.84
C PHE A 24 -5.99 -0.42 -4.57
N LEU A 25 -6.08 -1.26 -3.53
CA LEU A 25 -5.09 -2.30 -3.27
C LEU A 25 -5.03 -3.35 -4.39
N LEU A 26 -6.18 -3.72 -4.96
CA LEU A 26 -6.26 -4.65 -6.08
C LEU A 26 -5.57 -4.06 -7.32
N MET A 27 -5.84 -2.79 -7.63
CA MET A 27 -5.18 -2.03 -8.70
C MET A 27 -3.67 -1.92 -8.48
N LEU A 28 -3.23 -1.62 -7.25
CA LEU A 28 -1.79 -1.58 -6.91
C LEU A 28 -1.13 -2.93 -7.05
N ARG A 29 -1.84 -4.02 -6.75
CA ARG A 29 -1.33 -5.38 -6.88
C ARG A 29 -1.13 -5.76 -8.35
N GLU A 30 -2.01 -5.29 -9.22
CA GLU A 30 -1.99 -5.60 -10.66
C GLU A 30 -1.00 -4.73 -11.44
N ASN A 31 -0.71 -3.52 -10.95
CA ASN A 31 0.40 -2.73 -11.43
C ASN A 31 1.73 -3.38 -11.01
N LYS A 32 2.65 -3.61 -11.96
CA LYS A 32 3.86 -4.44 -11.82
C LYS A 32 4.65 -4.14 -10.53
N LYS A 33 4.39 -4.94 -9.48
CA LYS A 33 5.02 -4.86 -8.15
C LYS A 33 6.55 -4.74 -8.19
N TYR A 34 7.19 -5.31 -9.21
CA TYR A 34 8.63 -5.25 -9.43
C TYR A 34 9.23 -3.83 -9.42
N TRP A 35 8.47 -2.80 -9.82
CA TRP A 35 8.95 -1.42 -9.80
C TRP A 35 8.72 -0.72 -8.45
N MET A 36 7.69 -1.12 -7.70
CA MET A 36 7.36 -0.50 -6.41
C MET A 36 8.22 -1.07 -5.27
N ILE A 37 8.57 -2.35 -5.34
CA ILE A 37 9.41 -3.03 -4.35
C ILE A 37 10.75 -2.30 -4.12
N PRO A 38 11.57 -1.97 -5.16
CA PRO A 38 12.84 -1.28 -4.94
C PRO A 38 12.67 0.12 -4.34
N LEU A 39 11.63 0.87 -4.74
CA LEU A 39 11.34 2.19 -4.18
C LEU A 39 10.94 2.10 -2.70
N LEU A 40 10.06 1.16 -2.35
CA LEU A 40 9.63 0.93 -0.96
C LEU A 40 10.79 0.46 -0.08
N LEU A 41 11.65 -0.43 -0.58
CA LEU A 41 12.87 -0.86 0.11
C LEU A 41 13.81 0.31 0.39
N LEU A 42 14.00 1.19 -0.60
CA LEU A 42 14.82 2.39 -0.43
C LEU A 42 14.23 3.30 0.66
N LEU A 43 12.91 3.55 0.61
CA LEU A 43 12.22 4.41 1.56
C LEU A 43 12.28 3.86 3.00
N LEU A 44 12.08 2.54 3.16
CA LEU A 44 12.24 1.83 4.43
C LEU A 44 13.69 1.89 4.92
N GLY A 45 14.66 1.69 4.03
CA GLY A 45 16.08 1.81 4.33
C GLY A 45 16.44 3.20 4.84
N PHE A 46 15.99 4.25 4.14
CA PHE A 46 16.18 5.64 4.58
C PHE A 46 15.46 5.92 5.90
N GLY A 47 14.21 5.48 6.08
CA GLY A 47 13.48 5.61 7.33
C GLY A 47 14.23 4.94 8.50
N LEU A 48 14.76 3.74 8.28
CA LEU A 48 15.56 3.03 9.27
C LEU A 48 16.86 3.77 9.57
N LEU A 49 17.58 4.25 8.55
CA LEU A 49 18.79 5.06 8.72
C LEU A 49 18.51 6.36 9.49
N LEU A 50 17.36 7.00 9.26
CA LEU A 50 16.95 8.20 10.00
C LEU A 50 16.64 7.87 11.47
N VAL A 51 15.95 6.76 11.76
CA VAL A 51 15.65 6.34 13.13
C VAL A 51 16.92 5.91 13.88
N LEU A 52 17.83 5.20 13.21
CA LEU A 52 19.11 4.79 13.77
C LEU A 52 20.07 5.98 13.91
N GLY A 53 20.09 6.88 12.93
CA GLY A 53 20.93 8.08 12.88
C GLY A 53 20.51 9.17 13.86
N SER A 54 19.21 9.37 14.06
CA SER A 54 18.69 10.30 15.08
C SER A 54 18.99 9.86 16.52
N LYS A 55 19.14 8.55 16.75
CA LYS A 55 19.66 7.99 18.01
C LYS A 55 21.18 7.83 18.04
N SER A 56 21.85 8.07 16.92
CA SER A 56 23.29 7.86 16.80
C SER A 56 24.04 9.03 17.44
N ALA A 57 24.96 8.71 18.35
CA ALA A 57 25.94 9.64 18.90
C ALA A 57 26.85 10.30 17.83
N ILE A 58 26.65 9.99 16.54
CA ILE A 58 27.33 10.56 15.38
C ILE A 58 26.72 11.92 14.96
N ALA A 59 25.47 12.22 15.33
CA ALA A 59 24.81 13.50 15.03
C ALA A 59 25.67 14.75 15.35
N PRO A 60 26.40 14.85 16.48
CA PRO A 60 27.22 16.03 16.80
C PRO A 60 28.42 16.18 15.86
N PHE A 61 28.95 15.09 15.29
CA PHE A 61 30.19 15.12 14.52
C PHE A 61 30.01 15.59 13.07
N ILE A 62 28.81 15.41 12.51
CA ILE A 62 28.46 15.96 11.19
C ILE A 62 28.30 17.49 11.27
N TYR A 63 27.81 18.01 12.40
CA TYR A 63 27.70 19.45 12.64
C TYR A 63 28.99 20.10 13.14
N THR A 64 29.98 19.36 13.63
CA THR A 64 31.27 19.96 14.01
C THR A 64 32.19 20.25 12.82
N LEU A 65 31.89 19.71 11.63
CA LEU A 65 32.64 19.98 10.40
C LEU A 65 32.13 21.22 9.64
N PHE A 66 31.13 21.93 10.19
CA PHE A 66 30.60 23.19 9.68
C PHE A 66 30.50 24.24 10.78
#